data_AF-A0A8X8GS66-F1
#
_entry.id   AF-A0A8X8GS66-F1
#
_cell.length_a   1.000
_cell.length_b   1.000
_cell.length_c   1.000
_cell.angle_alpha   90.00
_cell.angle_beta   90.00
_cell.angle_gamma   90.00
#
_symmetry.space_group_name_H-M   'P 1'
#
loop_
_entity.id
_entity.type
_entity.pdbx_description
1 polymer ?
#
loop_
_entity_poly.entity_id
_entity_poly.type
_entity_poly.pdbx_seq_one_letter_code
_entity_poly.pdbx_strand_id
1 'polypeptide(L)'
;MSRRQLLFEDASPNQKFYASEIRYNLLKDIDNLQEEDLKSYQMNYKKFGKRAIQQFIKDRDDVLFFLQFKNVKLETVLVNIIMVMNREY
;
A
#
# COMPACT_ATOMS: atom_id res chain seq x y z
N MET A 1 24.72 -12.39 -7.36
CA MET A 1 23.40 -12.77 -7.89
C MET A 1 22.48 -11.55 -7.79
N SER A 2 22.06 -10.98 -8.92
CA SER A 2 21.10 -9.87 -8.91
C SER A 2 19.75 -10.42 -8.42
N ARG A 3 19.20 -9.86 -7.33
CA ARG A 3 17.83 -10.15 -6.91
C ARG A 3 16.93 -9.60 -8.03
N ARG A 4 16.42 -10.46 -8.91
CA ARG A 4 15.33 -10.10 -9.81
C ARG A 4 14.17 -9.64 -8.94
N GLN A 5 13.90 -8.33 -8.95
CA GLN A 5 12.65 -7.80 -8.43
C GLN A 5 11.56 -8.37 -9.35
N LEU A 6 10.64 -9.15 -8.79
CA LEU A 6 9.46 -9.60 -9.54
C LEU A 6 8.65 -8.35 -9.85
N LEU A 7 8.59 -7.96 -11.12
CA LEU A 7 7.80 -6.81 -11.54
C LEU A 7 6.33 -7.23 -11.63
N PHE A 8 5.41 -6.29 -11.41
CA PHE A 8 3.98 -6.53 -11.57
C PHE A 8 3.64 -7.12 -12.94
N GLU A 9 4.37 -6.69 -13.96
CA GLU A 9 4.25 -7.15 -15.35
C GLU A 9 4.58 -8.64 -15.53
N ASP A 10 5.45 -9.21 -14.70
CA ASP A 10 5.86 -10.61 -14.74
C ASP A 10 4.85 -11.55 -14.08
N ALA A 11 3.84 -11.01 -13.39
CA ALA A 11 2.89 -11.81 -12.65
C ALA A 11 1.81 -12.46 -13.52
N SER A 12 1.30 -13.59 -13.06
CA SER A 12 0.17 -14.29 -13.69
C SER A 12 -1.09 -13.41 -13.74
N PRO A 13 -2.00 -13.62 -14.70
CA PRO A 13 -3.26 -12.88 -14.78
C PRO A 13 -4.06 -12.88 -13.48
N ASN A 14 -4.09 -14.02 -12.77
CA ASN A 14 -4.78 -14.13 -11.48
C ASN A 14 -4.13 -13.26 -10.40
N GLN A 15 -2.80 -13.20 -10.35
CA GLN A 15 -2.09 -12.33 -9.40
C GLN A 15 -2.37 -10.85 -9.70
N LYS A 16 -2.35 -10.46 -10.98
CA LYS A 16 -2.68 -9.08 -11.42
C LYS A 16 -4.12 -8.70 -11.07
N PHE A 17 -5.07 -9.63 -11.25
CA PHE A 17 -6.46 -9.45 -10.87
C PHE A 17 -6.60 -9.19 -9.36
N TYR A 18 -6.05 -10.06 -8.51
CA TYR A 18 -6.14 -9.89 -7.07
C TYR A 18 -5.43 -8.62 -6.57
N ALA A 19 -4.26 -8.29 -7.13
CA ALA A 19 -3.57 -7.05 -6.79
C ALA A 19 -4.43 -5.81 -7.13
N SER A 20 -5.16 -5.86 -8.25
CA SER A 20 -6.09 -4.79 -8.63
C SER A 20 -7.27 -4.67 -7.68
N GLU A 21 -7.86 -5.79 -7.24
CA GLU A 21 -8.94 -5.79 -6.23
C GLU A 21 -8.46 -5.25 -4.88
N ILE A 22 -7.29 -5.68 -4.43
CA ILE A 22 -6.69 -5.20 -3.17
C ILE A 22 -6.43 -3.70 -3.24
N ARG A 23 -5.86 -3.21 -4.35
CA ARG A 23 -5.66 -1.77 -4.57
C ARG A 23 -6.96 -1.00 -4.45
N TYR A 24 -8.00 -1.48 -5.13
CA TYR A 24 -9.30 -0.83 -5.13
C TYR A 24 -9.88 -0.74 -3.71
N ASN A 25 -9.87 -1.86 -2.97
CA ASN A 25 -10.38 -1.90 -1.60
C ASN A 25 -9.55 -1.02 -0.66
N LEU A 26 -8.22 -1.07 -0.75
CA LEU A 26 -7.33 -0.26 0.07
C LEU A 26 -7.53 1.24 -0.16
N LEU A 27 -7.66 1.66 -1.42
CA LEU A 27 -7.94 3.07 -1.76
C LEU A 27 -9.30 3.51 -1.21
N LYS A 28 -10.31 2.66 -1.30
CA LYS A 28 -11.65 2.90 -0.74
C LYS A 28 -11.62 2.99 0.78
N ASP A 29 -10.92 2.08 1.45
CA ASP A 29 -10.78 2.06 2.90
C ASP A 29 -10.05 3.32 3.40
N ILE A 30 -8.95 3.69 2.75
CA ILE A 30 -8.24 4.95 3.06
C ILE A 30 -9.14 6.16 2.83
N ASP A 31 -9.97 6.14 1.79
CA ASP A 31 -10.88 7.26 1.54
C ASP A 31 -11.92 7.44 2.67
N ASN A 32 -12.33 6.34 3.30
CA ASN A 32 -13.26 6.33 4.43
C ASN A 32 -12.61 6.69 5.79
N LEU A 33 -11.28 6.66 5.91
CA LEU A 33 -10.58 7.06 7.14
C LEU A 33 -10.72 8.56 7.39
N GLN A 34 -10.92 8.95 8.66
CA GLN A 34 -10.75 10.33 9.07
C GLN A 34 -9.25 10.68 9.15
N GLU A 35 -8.91 11.95 8.98
CA GLU A 35 -7.52 12.41 9.12
C GLU A 35 -6.97 12.17 10.54
N GLU A 36 -7.84 12.15 11.55
CA GLU A 36 -7.49 11.78 12.93
C GLU A 36 -7.07 10.30 13.04
N ASP A 37 -7.80 9.40 12.38
CA ASP A 37 -7.46 7.98 12.36
C ASP A 37 -6.10 7.77 11.70
N LEU A 38 -5.82 8.54 10.63
CA LEU A 38 -4.56 8.47 9.91
C LEU A 38 -3.36 8.83 10.81
N LYS A 39 -3.52 9.77 11.73
CA LYS A 39 -2.45 10.16 12.68
C LYS A 39 -2.05 8.99 13.58
N SER A 40 -2.97 8.09 13.92
CA SER A 40 -2.66 6.91 14.74
C SER A 40 -1.68 5.96 14.04
N TYR A 41 -1.81 5.80 12.71
CA TYR A 41 -0.91 4.96 11.90
C TYR A 41 0.44 5.62 11.62
N GLN A 42 0.54 6.94 11.86
CA GLN A 42 1.74 7.75 11.64
C GLN A 42 2.51 8.03 12.93
N MET A 43 2.13 7.41 14.04
CA MET A 43 2.85 7.52 15.31
C MET A 43 4.27 7.01 15.09
N ASN A 44 5.26 7.92 15.03
CA ASN A 44 6.68 7.72 14.69
C ASN A 44 7.11 7.86 13.22
N TYR A 45 6.22 8.30 12.32
CA TYR A 45 6.57 8.59 10.93
C TYR A 45 6.27 10.05 10.57
N LYS A 46 6.84 10.52 9.45
CA LYS A 46 6.43 11.81 8.87
C LYS A 46 4.92 11.82 8.64
N LYS A 47 4.31 12.98 8.87
CA LYS A 47 2.88 13.19 8.63
C LYS A 47 2.64 13.27 7.12
N PHE A 48 2.07 12.21 6.55
CA PHE A 48 1.64 12.19 5.16
C PHE A 48 0.13 12.45 5.10
N GLY A 49 -0.31 13.37 4.25
CA GLY A 49 -1.74 13.55 4.02
C GLY A 49 -2.34 12.34 3.32
N LYS A 50 -3.65 12.10 3.52
CA LYS A 50 -4.39 11.00 2.88
C LYS A 50 -4.15 10.91 1.37
N ARG A 51 -4.15 12.06 0.68
CA ARG A 51 -3.88 12.16 -0.77
C ARG A 51 -2.49 11.68 -1.16
N ALA A 52 -1.46 11.97 -0.36
CA ALA A 52 -0.10 11.54 -0.67
C ALA A 52 0.02 10.02 -0.60
N ILE A 53 -0.62 9.40 0.40
CA ILE A 53 -0.65 7.95 0.56
C ILE A 53 -1.42 7.28 -0.59
N GLN A 54 -2.59 7.82 -0.95
CA GLN A 54 -3.37 7.33 -2.09
C GLN A 54 -2.60 7.43 -3.40
N GLN A 55 -1.86 8.52 -3.62
CA GLN A 55 -1.04 8.71 -4.81
C GLN A 55 0.11 7.70 -4.85
N PHE A 56 0.81 7.51 -3.72
CA PHE A 56 1.88 6.51 -3.61
C PHE A 56 1.40 5.10 -3.97
N ILE A 57 0.20 4.69 -3.51
CA ILE A 57 -0.40 3.39 -3.85
C ILE A 57 -0.70 3.27 -5.35
N LYS A 58 -1.13 4.36 -6.00
CA LYS A 58 -1.45 4.36 -7.44
C LYS A 58 -0.21 4.27 -8.32
N ASP A 59 0.89 4.86 -7.87
CA ASP A 59 2.15 4.94 -8.63
C ASP A 59 3.04 3.69 -8.45
N ARG A 60 2.69 2.80 -7.52
CA ARG A 60 3.49 1.63 -7.12
C ARG A 60 2.69 0.35 -7.20
N ASP A 61 2.69 -0.28 -8.36
CA ASP A 61 2.04 -1.58 -8.59
C ASP A 61 2.73 -2.74 -7.83
N ASP A 62 4.00 -2.56 -7.43
CA ASP A 62 4.84 -3.52 -6.70
C ASP A 62 4.55 -3.57 -5.19
N VAL A 63 4.10 -2.46 -4.59
CA VAL A 63 3.74 -2.39 -3.16
C VAL A 63 2.54 -3.28 -2.83
N LEU A 64 1.71 -3.59 -3.83
CA LEU A 64 0.52 -4.43 -3.69
C LEU A 64 0.81 -5.93 -3.79
N PHE A 65 1.98 -6.31 -4.29
CA PHE A 65 2.37 -7.71 -4.45
C PHE A 65 2.62 -8.44 -3.12
N PHE A 66 2.77 -7.71 -2.01
CA PHE A 66 3.00 -8.28 -0.68
C PHE A 66 1.72 -8.61 0.11
N LEU A 67 0.53 -8.40 -0.46
CA LEU A 67 -0.74 -8.58 0.25
C LEU A 67 -1.47 -9.89 -0.08
N GLN A 68 -0.72 -10.92 -0.48
CA GLN A 68 -1.27 -12.25 -0.79
C GLN A 68 -1.71 -13.05 0.45
N PHE A 69 -2.37 -12.42 1.42
CA PHE A 69 -3.08 -13.11 2.49
C PHE A 69 -4.45 -12.46 2.68
N LYS A 70 -5.52 -13.27 2.55
CA LYS A 70 -6.94 -12.87 2.70
C LYS A 70 -7.32 -12.28 4.08
N ASN A 71 -6.35 -11.98 4.94
CA ASN A 71 -6.56 -11.53 6.33
C ASN A 71 -5.59 -10.40 6.76
N VAL A 72 -4.88 -9.73 5.84
CA VAL A 72 -4.04 -8.59 6.24
C VAL A 72 -4.95 -7.41 6.58
N LYS A 73 -4.90 -6.96 7.84
CA LYS A 73 -5.67 -5.79 8.30
C LYS A 73 -5.18 -4.53 7.59
N LEU A 74 -6.12 -3.64 7.24
CA LEU A 74 -5.85 -2.32 6.67
C LEU A 74 -4.70 -1.60 7.40
N GLU A 75 -4.71 -1.64 8.72
CA GLU A 75 -3.72 -1.02 9.61
C GLU A 75 -2.28 -1.47 9.28
N THR A 76 -2.09 -2.78 9.09
CA THR A 76 -0.79 -3.37 8.78
C THR A 76 -0.30 -2.92 7.40
N VAL A 77 -1.21 -2.85 6.43
CA VAL A 77 -0.89 -2.38 5.08
C VAL A 77 -0.49 -0.92 5.11
N LEU A 78 -1.28 -0.10 5.80
CA LEU A 78 -1.11 1.34 5.87
C LEU A 78 0.19 1.73 6.58
N VAL A 79 0.51 1.08 7.71
CA VAL A 79 1.79 1.29 8.42
C VAL A 79 2.98 0.95 7.51
N ASN A 80 2.93 -0.18 6.79
CA ASN A 80 4.01 -0.55 5.88
C ASN A 80 4.19 0.48 4.74
N ILE A 81 3.09 0.95 4.15
CA ILE A 81 3.13 2.00 3.12
C ILE A 81 3.78 3.26 3.67
N ILE A 82 3.33 3.73 4.84
CA ILE A 82 3.87 4.92 5.51
C ILE A 82 5.37 4.74 5.80
N MET A 83 5.79 3.55 6.25
CA MET A 83 7.21 3.25 6.47
C MET A 83 8.04 3.36 5.20
N VAL A 84 7.54 2.84 4.07
CA VAL A 84 8.25 2.94 2.77
C VAL A 84 8.31 4.39 2.32
N MET A 85 7.18 5.11 2.34
CA MET A 85 7.14 6.54 2.02
C MET A 85 8.12 7.35 2.87
N ASN A 86 8.25 7.02 4.16
CA ASN A 86 9.19 7.70 5.07
C ASN A 86 10.66 7.41 4.76
N ARG A 87 10.99 6.29 4.11
CA ARG A 87 12.36 5.96 3.68
C ARG A 87 12.74 6.64 2.37
N GLU A 88 11.76 6.89 1.50
CA GLU A 88 11.97 7.55 0.21
C GLU A 88 12.08 9.09 0.32
N TYR A 89 11.85 9.67 1.50
CA TYR A 89 11.74 11.12 1.74
C TYR A 89 12.74 11.64 2.78
#